data_AF-A0A353RNL7-F1
#
_entry.id   AF-A0A353RNL7-F1
#
_cell.length_a   1.000
_cell.length_b   1.000
_cell.length_c   1.000
_cell.angle_alpha   90.00
_cell.angle_beta   90.00
_cell.angle_gamma   90.00
#
_symmetry.space_group_name_H-M   'P 1'
#
loop_
_entity.id
_entity.type
_entity.pdbx_description
1 polymer ?
#
loop_
_entity_poly.entity_id
_entity_poly.type
_entity_poly.pdbx_seq_one_letter_code
_entity_poly.pdbx_strand_id
1 'polypeptide(L)'
;MKKMKQKIYQSTGILFLLLLGLAGCKEENYVFSNQLSKGDPFDPNRPVQVTSFLPDSGRFSEKIVISGSNFGNDKDAVKVYFVDGNIEKEGAVVSVNGNSIYCIAPRLSGGNSQIKVVVGEKAEGIAPKSFHYTASAQVSWVAGVGTLEGTGAFYRDGTLAEAHFHKIMGIMALGNDQLMTFGSWESAANKVRFISVPENRVITIQDGVYLGKPAINEDKTIVYATTLNPTHTVYEYRRDNGWMPYRIGEIEARGSGYDHIQGLVMMDKAHDPNQEWLYFCHKDGKFLRYNI
;
A
#
# COMPACT_ATOMS: atom_id res chain seq x y z
N MET A 1 59.15 -68.36 -5.83
CA MET A 1 59.41 -66.94 -6.16
C MET A 1 58.33 -66.44 -7.12
N LYS A 2 57.62 -65.37 -6.71
CA LYS A 2 56.86 -64.32 -7.45
C LYS A 2 55.98 -64.73 -8.65
N LYS A 3 54.64 -64.64 -8.50
CA LYS A 3 53.72 -63.55 -8.96
C LYS A 3 53.68 -63.43 -10.50
N MET A 4 52.54 -63.47 -11.19
CA MET A 4 51.39 -62.57 -11.00
C MET A 4 50.14 -63.12 -11.70
N LYS A 5 49.03 -63.19 -10.95
CA LYS A 5 47.65 -63.34 -11.44
C LYS A 5 47.17 -61.99 -12.01
N GLN A 6 46.01 -62.02 -12.67
CA GLN A 6 44.95 -60.98 -12.57
C GLN A 6 44.93 -59.93 -13.69
N LYS A 7 44.15 -60.23 -14.74
CA LYS A 7 43.34 -59.28 -15.53
C LYS A 7 42.38 -60.11 -16.38
N ILE A 8 41.19 -59.59 -16.69
CA ILE A 8 40.12 -60.24 -17.47
C ILE A 8 39.15 -61.12 -16.63
N TYR A 9 38.60 -60.61 -15.52
CA TYR A 9 37.34 -61.13 -14.93
C TYR A 9 36.68 -60.06 -14.02
N GLN A 10 36.76 -58.78 -14.38
CA GLN A 10 36.14 -57.69 -13.59
C GLN A 10 35.31 -56.69 -14.41
N SER A 11 35.06 -56.93 -15.70
CA SER A 11 34.28 -56.01 -16.54
C SER A 11 32.85 -56.47 -16.85
N THR A 12 32.48 -57.72 -16.56
CA THR A 12 31.13 -58.25 -16.88
C THR A 12 30.18 -58.31 -15.69
N GLY A 13 30.66 -58.12 -14.45
CA GLY A 13 29.80 -58.06 -13.25
C GLY A 13 29.27 -56.67 -12.91
N ILE A 14 29.88 -55.60 -13.43
CA ILE A 14 29.49 -54.21 -13.13
C ILE A 14 28.36 -53.73 -14.06
N LEU A 15 28.26 -54.29 -15.26
CA LEU A 15 27.21 -53.92 -16.22
C LEU A 15 25.83 -54.51 -15.87
N PHE A 16 25.79 -55.62 -15.11
CA PHE A 16 24.52 -56.25 -14.70
C PHE A 16 23.94 -55.66 -13.39
N LEU A 17 24.77 -55.02 -12.56
CA LEU A 17 24.33 -54.27 -11.38
C LEU A 17 23.90 -52.83 -11.69
N LEU A 18 24.27 -52.28 -12.84
CA LEU A 18 23.80 -50.97 -13.31
C LEU A 18 22.42 -51.02 -14.01
N LEU A 19 21.92 -52.21 -14.35
CA LEU A 19 20.61 -52.39 -15.01
C LEU A 19 19.44 -52.63 -14.03
N LEU A 20 19.72 -52.83 -12.73
CA LEU A 20 18.70 -53.06 -11.69
C LEU A 20 18.32 -51.78 -10.91
N GLY A 21 18.90 -50.63 -11.25
CA GLY A 21 18.64 -49.34 -10.58
C GLY A 21 17.54 -48.48 -11.21
N LEU A 22 16.81 -48.97 -12.22
CA LEU A 22 15.76 -48.23 -12.93
C LEU A 22 14.33 -48.66 -12.56
N ALA A 23 14.16 -49.33 -11.41
CA ALA A 23 12.85 -49.62 -10.86
C ALA A 23 12.29 -48.41 -10.09
N GLY A 24 11.71 -47.48 -10.85
CA GLY A 24 10.52 -46.69 -10.48
C GLY A 24 10.63 -45.70 -9.32
N CYS A 25 10.92 -44.44 -9.63
CA CYS A 25 10.13 -43.38 -9.01
C CYS A 25 8.68 -43.60 -9.46
N LYS A 26 7.74 -43.75 -8.53
CA LYS A 26 6.32 -43.55 -8.86
C LYS A 26 6.21 -42.17 -9.48
N GLU A 27 5.87 -42.08 -10.76
CA GLU A 27 5.24 -40.88 -11.27
C GLU A 27 3.90 -40.76 -10.54
N GLU A 28 3.91 -40.01 -9.44
CA GLU A 28 2.68 -39.44 -8.93
C GLU A 28 2.24 -38.43 -9.99
N ASN A 29 1.33 -38.89 -10.86
CA ASN A 29 0.56 -37.99 -11.70
C ASN A 29 -0.17 -37.03 -10.76
N TYR A 30 0.42 -35.86 -10.55
CA TYR A 30 -0.28 -34.71 -9.97
C TYR A 30 -1.37 -34.32 -10.96
N VAL A 31 -2.52 -34.98 -10.83
CA VAL A 31 -3.75 -34.52 -11.44
C VAL A 31 -4.19 -33.31 -10.62
N PHE A 32 -4.00 -32.11 -11.18
CA PHE A 32 -4.66 -30.92 -10.66
C PHE A 32 -6.17 -31.11 -10.83
N SER A 33 -6.83 -31.66 -9.82
CA SER A 33 -8.28 -31.76 -9.78
C SER A 33 -8.83 -30.39 -9.36
N ASN A 34 -9.59 -29.74 -10.23
CA ASN A 34 -10.36 -28.53 -9.91
C ASN A 34 -11.48 -28.75 -8.87
N GLN A 35 -11.61 -29.96 -8.32
CA GLN A 35 -12.51 -30.24 -7.21
C GLN A 35 -11.78 -30.01 -5.88
N LEU A 36 -11.47 -28.75 -5.59
CA LEU A 36 -11.38 -28.34 -4.20
C LEU A 36 -12.77 -28.62 -3.61
N SER A 37 -12.87 -29.65 -2.77
CA SER A 37 -13.99 -29.79 -1.86
C SER A 37 -14.25 -28.41 -1.27
N LYS A 38 -15.45 -27.85 -1.48
CA LYS A 38 -15.81 -26.54 -0.92
C LYS A 38 -15.64 -26.50 0.59
N GLY A 39 -15.48 -27.65 1.24
CA GLY A 39 -15.35 -27.77 2.67
C GLY A 39 -16.72 -27.83 3.32
N ASP A 40 -16.71 -28.19 4.59
CA ASP A 40 -17.92 -28.28 5.38
C ASP A 40 -18.53 -26.89 5.61
N PRO A 41 -19.87 -26.75 5.52
CA PRO A 41 -20.54 -25.49 5.86
C PRO A 41 -20.39 -25.18 7.35
N PHE A 42 -20.57 -23.92 7.70
CA PHE A 42 -20.59 -23.47 9.09
C PHE A 42 -21.80 -24.04 9.83
N ASP A 43 -21.59 -24.60 11.01
CA ASP A 43 -22.64 -25.06 11.94
C ASP A 43 -22.75 -24.10 13.13
N PRO A 44 -23.84 -23.33 13.25
CA PRO A 44 -24.06 -22.40 14.36
C PRO A 44 -24.08 -23.05 15.75
N ASN A 45 -24.30 -24.37 15.83
CA ASN A 45 -24.36 -25.11 17.09
C ASN A 45 -22.98 -25.61 17.55
N ARG A 46 -21.93 -25.38 16.76
CA ARG A 46 -20.56 -25.79 17.07
C ARG A 46 -19.68 -24.55 17.28
N PRO A 47 -18.73 -24.59 18.22
CA PRO A 47 -17.80 -23.47 18.40
C PRO A 47 -16.85 -23.36 17.19
N VAL A 48 -16.48 -22.13 16.84
CA VAL A 48 -15.35 -21.87 15.93
C VAL A 48 -14.07 -22.06 16.74
N GLN A 49 -13.16 -22.90 16.25
CA GLN A 49 -11.90 -23.18 16.96
C GLN A 49 -10.73 -22.91 16.04
N VAL A 50 -9.75 -22.17 16.53
CA VAL A 50 -8.46 -21.99 15.87
C VAL A 50 -7.44 -22.83 16.61
N THR A 51 -6.84 -23.80 15.93
CA THR A 51 -5.89 -24.74 16.53
C THR A 51 -4.45 -24.32 16.32
N SER A 52 -4.13 -23.78 15.14
CA SER A 52 -2.78 -23.32 14.80
C SER A 52 -2.82 -22.38 13.60
N PHE A 53 -1.68 -21.76 13.30
CA PHE A 53 -1.47 -21.04 12.07
C PHE A 53 0.01 -21.09 11.67
N LEU A 54 0.29 -20.91 10.39
CA LEU A 54 1.65 -20.85 9.84
C LEU A 54 1.73 -19.78 8.74
N PRO A 55 2.83 -19.01 8.68
CA PRO A 55 3.94 -18.96 9.64
C PRO A 55 3.53 -18.28 10.96
N ASP A 56 4.36 -18.42 12.01
CA ASP A 56 4.15 -17.76 13.30
C ASP A 56 4.66 -16.31 13.35
N SER A 57 5.34 -15.88 12.29
CA SER A 57 5.92 -14.55 12.13
C SER A 57 5.92 -14.12 10.67
N GLY A 58 5.98 -12.81 10.41
CA GLY A 58 5.97 -12.30 9.05
C GLY A 58 6.04 -10.79 8.91
N ARG A 59 5.84 -10.31 7.69
CA ARG A 59 5.88 -8.88 7.33
C ARG A 59 4.57 -8.45 6.64
N PHE A 60 4.55 -7.23 6.08
CA PHE A 60 3.41 -6.75 5.30
C PHE A 60 3.07 -7.75 4.18
N SER A 61 1.79 -8.10 4.06
CA SER A 61 1.27 -9.08 3.09
C SER A 61 1.79 -10.51 3.29
N GLU A 62 2.17 -10.89 4.52
CA GLU A 62 2.48 -12.29 4.84
C GLU A 62 1.29 -13.19 4.53
N LYS A 63 1.58 -14.33 3.91
CA LYS A 63 0.59 -15.37 3.56
C LYS A 63 0.45 -16.34 4.72
N ILE A 64 -0.71 -16.36 5.36
CA ILE A 64 -0.96 -17.15 6.57
C ILE A 64 -2.03 -18.19 6.29
N VAL A 65 -1.76 -19.42 6.72
CA VAL A 65 -2.73 -20.51 6.78
C VAL A 65 -3.14 -20.69 8.22
N ILE A 66 -4.42 -20.49 8.52
CA ILE A 66 -5.02 -20.70 9.85
C ILE A 66 -5.73 -22.04 9.82
N SER A 67 -5.38 -22.94 10.73
CA SER A 67 -6.01 -24.25 10.89
C SER A 67 -6.98 -24.26 12.06
N GLY A 68 -8.04 -25.05 11.94
CA GLY A 68 -9.07 -25.12 12.95
C GLY A 68 -10.27 -25.94 12.52
N SER A 69 -11.44 -25.53 12.99
CA SER A 69 -12.70 -26.19 12.66
C SER A 69 -13.86 -25.21 12.69
N ASN A 70 -14.91 -25.59 11.95
CA ASN A 70 -16.15 -24.84 11.84
C ASN A 70 -15.98 -23.43 11.23
N PHE A 71 -15.06 -23.26 10.28
CA PHE A 71 -14.89 -21.99 9.55
C PHE A 71 -15.91 -21.78 8.43
N GLY A 72 -16.65 -22.82 8.06
CA GLY A 72 -17.54 -22.80 6.91
C GLY A 72 -16.82 -22.77 5.57
N ASN A 73 -17.58 -22.58 4.50
CA ASN A 73 -17.10 -22.64 3.11
C ASN A 73 -17.38 -21.35 2.31
N ASP A 74 -17.83 -20.30 3.01
CA ASP A 74 -18.11 -19.00 2.43
C ASP A 74 -17.08 -17.99 2.96
N LYS A 75 -16.18 -17.52 2.08
CA LYS A 75 -15.17 -16.54 2.44
C LYS A 75 -15.75 -15.19 2.86
N ASP A 76 -16.91 -14.80 2.32
CA ASP A 76 -17.49 -13.48 2.56
C ASP A 76 -18.19 -13.42 3.94
N ALA A 77 -18.45 -14.60 4.53
CA ALA A 77 -18.94 -14.75 5.88
C ALA A 77 -17.83 -14.89 6.93
N VAL A 78 -16.55 -14.90 6.53
CA VAL A 78 -15.40 -15.10 7.43
C VAL A 78 -14.54 -13.85 7.46
N LYS A 79 -14.24 -13.37 8.67
CA LYS A 79 -13.32 -12.26 8.91
C LYS A 79 -12.16 -12.72 9.79
N VAL A 80 -10.96 -12.29 9.45
CA VAL A 80 -9.76 -12.57 10.22
C VAL A 80 -9.18 -11.26 10.72
N TYR A 81 -9.01 -11.14 12.03
CA TYR A 81 -8.47 -9.97 12.69
C TYR A 81 -7.12 -10.27 13.34
N PHE A 82 -6.21 -9.33 13.23
CA PHE A 82 -4.97 -9.26 13.98
C PHE A 82 -5.15 -8.20 15.06
N VAL A 83 -5.17 -8.64 16.31
CA VAL A 83 -5.50 -7.82 17.48
C VAL A 83 -4.24 -7.50 18.28
N ASP A 84 -3.94 -6.22 18.44
CA ASP A 84 -2.86 -5.70 19.29
C ASP A 84 -3.46 -4.68 20.27
N GLY A 85 -3.67 -5.10 21.52
CA GLY A 85 -4.41 -4.33 22.51
C GLY A 85 -5.84 -4.03 22.05
N ASN A 86 -6.17 -2.74 21.90
CA ASN A 86 -7.48 -2.27 21.43
C ASN A 86 -7.52 -2.01 19.91
N ILE A 87 -6.44 -2.33 19.19
CA ILE A 87 -6.33 -2.10 17.75
C ILE A 87 -6.61 -3.42 17.05
N GLU A 88 -7.69 -3.46 16.26
CA GLU A 88 -8.02 -4.60 15.41
C GLU A 88 -7.79 -4.23 13.94
N LYS A 89 -7.04 -5.08 13.23
CA LYS A 89 -6.82 -4.92 11.79
C LYS A 89 -7.27 -6.17 11.04
N GLU A 90 -8.14 -5.96 10.05
CA GLU A 90 -8.68 -7.04 9.24
C GLU A 90 -7.66 -7.48 8.18
N GLY A 91 -7.38 -8.78 8.13
CA GLY A 91 -6.61 -9.42 7.08
C GLY A 91 -7.51 -9.85 5.92
N ALA A 92 -6.94 -9.88 4.71
CA ALA A 92 -7.71 -10.27 3.54
C ALA A 92 -7.86 -11.79 3.49
N VAL A 93 -9.09 -12.30 3.61
CA VAL A 93 -9.40 -13.72 3.45
C VAL A 93 -9.43 -14.05 1.96
N VAL A 94 -8.59 -14.99 1.54
CA VAL A 94 -8.48 -15.43 0.14
C VAL A 94 -9.32 -16.67 -0.11
N SER A 95 -9.31 -17.63 0.82
CA SER A 95 -10.14 -18.84 0.74
C SER A 95 -10.40 -19.47 2.12
N VAL A 96 -11.45 -20.27 2.18
CA VAL A 96 -11.84 -21.05 3.36
C VAL A 96 -12.42 -22.40 2.91
N ASN A 97 -12.25 -23.46 3.71
CA ASN A 97 -12.75 -24.81 3.41
C ASN A 97 -13.24 -25.60 4.64
N GLY A 98 -13.77 -24.92 5.66
CA GLY A 98 -14.32 -25.51 6.88
C GLY A 98 -13.30 -25.72 8.00
N ASN A 99 -12.07 -26.10 7.66
CA ASN A 99 -11.01 -26.40 8.63
C ASN A 99 -9.73 -25.58 8.41
N SER A 100 -9.64 -24.86 7.31
CA SER A 100 -8.52 -23.97 7.02
C SER A 100 -8.98 -22.67 6.41
N ILE A 101 -8.30 -21.59 6.77
CA ILE A 101 -8.43 -20.26 6.17
C ILE A 101 -7.07 -19.88 5.59
N TYR A 102 -7.05 -19.45 4.34
CA TYR A 102 -5.90 -18.79 3.75
C TYR A 102 -6.14 -17.28 3.76
N CYS A 103 -5.31 -16.54 4.50
CA CYS A 103 -5.44 -15.09 4.64
C CYS A 103 -4.11 -14.37 4.41
N ILE A 104 -4.21 -13.08 4.11
CA ILE A 104 -3.06 -12.19 3.93
C ILE A 104 -3.05 -11.19 5.09
N ALA A 105 -1.94 -11.15 5.83
CA ALA A 105 -1.75 -10.22 6.93
C ALA A 105 -1.78 -8.77 6.43
N PRO A 106 -2.53 -7.86 7.08
CA PRO A 106 -2.56 -6.46 6.70
C PRO A 106 -1.29 -5.75 7.21
N ARG A 107 -1.21 -4.43 7.01
CA ARG A 107 -0.14 -3.63 7.62
C ARG A 107 -0.39 -3.49 9.12
N LEU A 108 0.40 -4.19 9.93
CA LEU A 108 0.32 -4.15 11.40
C LEU A 108 1.36 -3.20 12.00
N SER A 109 1.21 -2.92 13.30
CA SER A 109 2.28 -2.39 14.13
C SER A 109 3.32 -3.49 14.37
N GLY A 110 4.59 -3.11 14.57
CA GLY A 110 5.63 -4.09 14.91
C GLY A 110 5.35 -4.72 16.28
N GLY A 111 5.46 -6.05 16.38
CA GLY A 111 5.22 -6.77 17.63
C GLY A 111 4.31 -7.98 17.45
N ASN A 112 3.62 -8.36 18.53
CA ASN A 112 2.80 -9.57 18.58
C ASN A 112 1.32 -9.20 18.44
N SER A 113 0.63 -9.82 17.50
CA SER A 113 -0.83 -9.70 17.35
C SER A 113 -1.52 -11.03 17.57
N GLN A 114 -2.63 -11.01 18.29
CA GLN A 114 -3.49 -12.18 18.48
C GLN A 114 -4.37 -12.37 17.24
N ILE A 115 -4.35 -13.56 16.64
CA ILE A 115 -5.26 -13.88 15.53
C ILE A 115 -6.64 -14.23 16.12
N LYS A 116 -7.67 -13.54 15.64
CA LYS A 116 -9.09 -13.77 15.96
C LYS A 116 -9.85 -14.02 14.65
N VAL A 117 -10.53 -15.14 14.55
CA VAL A 117 -11.41 -15.49 13.42
C VAL A 117 -12.85 -15.27 13.85
N VAL A 118 -13.63 -14.56 13.03
CA VAL A 118 -15.07 -14.37 13.22
C VAL A 118 -15.80 -14.95 12.02
N VAL A 119 -16.80 -15.79 12.27
CA VAL A 119 -17.64 -16.44 11.25
C VAL A 119 -19.09 -16.00 11.47
N GLY A 120 -19.75 -15.57 10.40
CA GLY A 120 -21.09 -15.01 10.46
C GLY A 120 -21.11 -13.71 11.29
N GLU A 121 -22.12 -13.55 12.15
CA GLU A 121 -22.26 -12.32 12.93
C GLU A 121 -21.39 -12.27 14.20
N LYS A 122 -21.19 -13.41 14.89
CA LYS A 122 -20.61 -13.42 16.25
C LYS A 122 -19.81 -14.66 16.63
N ALA A 123 -19.75 -15.71 15.81
CA ALA A 123 -19.05 -16.94 16.21
C ALA A 123 -17.54 -16.70 16.09
N GLU A 124 -16.81 -16.78 17.20
CA GLU A 124 -15.39 -16.40 17.24
C GLU A 124 -14.49 -17.56 17.68
N GLY A 125 -13.27 -17.56 17.15
CA GLY A 125 -12.19 -18.42 17.57
C GLY A 125 -10.89 -17.64 17.67
N ILE A 126 -10.17 -17.81 18.78
CA ILE A 126 -8.90 -17.12 19.04
C ILE A 126 -7.76 -18.12 18.91
N ALA A 127 -6.70 -17.76 18.18
CA ALA A 127 -5.53 -18.59 18.06
C ALA A 127 -4.81 -18.78 19.41
N PRO A 128 -4.21 -19.93 19.69
CA PRO A 128 -3.53 -20.15 20.97
C PRO A 128 -2.18 -19.41 21.09
N LYS A 129 -1.65 -18.92 19.96
CA LYS A 129 -0.38 -18.18 19.90
C LYS A 129 -0.60 -16.82 19.24
N SER A 130 0.31 -15.89 19.51
CA SER A 130 0.38 -14.62 18.80
C SER A 130 1.23 -14.75 17.54
N PHE A 131 0.88 -13.98 16.52
CA PHE A 131 1.65 -13.81 15.29
C PHE A 131 2.63 -12.64 15.46
N HIS A 132 3.91 -12.88 15.22
CA HIS A 132 4.95 -11.85 15.36
C HIS A 132 5.17 -11.10 14.04
N TYR A 133 4.69 -9.85 13.98
CA TYR A 133 4.87 -8.97 12.83
C TYR A 133 6.15 -8.14 12.96
N THR A 134 7.06 -8.32 12.01
CA THR A 134 8.23 -7.46 11.83
C THR A 134 7.85 -6.29 10.93
N ALA A 135 7.60 -5.12 11.52
CA ALA A 135 7.38 -3.91 10.74
C ALA A 135 8.65 -3.55 9.97
N SER A 136 8.57 -3.50 8.64
CA SER A 136 9.60 -2.92 7.79
C SER A 136 9.17 -1.53 7.33
N ALA A 137 10.04 -0.56 7.55
CA ALA A 137 9.98 0.73 6.89
C ALA A 137 11.11 0.79 5.85
N GLN A 138 10.79 1.23 4.64
CA GLN A 138 11.77 1.50 3.61
C GLN A 138 11.59 2.96 3.17
N VAL A 139 12.69 3.69 3.16
CA VAL A 139 12.76 5.00 2.53
C VAL A 139 13.46 4.79 1.20
N SER A 140 12.81 5.21 0.12
CA SER A 140 13.36 5.18 -1.23
C SER A 140 13.15 6.54 -1.90
N TRP A 141 13.96 6.78 -2.93
CA TRP A 141 13.80 7.94 -3.80
C TRP A 141 12.75 7.60 -4.86
N VAL A 142 11.69 8.42 -4.94
CA VAL A 142 10.62 8.23 -5.94
C VAL A 142 11.00 8.87 -7.27
N ALA A 143 11.39 10.14 -7.24
CA ALA A 143 11.80 10.91 -8.41
C ALA A 143 12.76 12.02 -7.97
N GLY A 144 13.59 12.50 -8.88
CA GLY A 144 14.54 13.57 -8.60
C GLY A 144 15.99 13.09 -8.69
N VAL A 145 16.84 13.91 -9.30
CA VAL A 145 18.29 13.84 -9.12
C VAL A 145 18.75 15.10 -8.40
N GLY A 146 19.55 14.90 -7.37
CA GLY A 146 20.14 16.00 -6.61
C GLY A 146 21.48 15.56 -6.03
N THR A 147 22.51 16.40 -6.14
CA THR A 147 23.74 16.23 -5.36
C THR A 147 23.82 17.29 -4.28
N LEU A 148 24.53 16.99 -3.20
CA LEU A 148 24.84 17.95 -2.12
C LEU A 148 25.54 19.21 -2.67
N GLU A 149 26.27 19.07 -3.78
CA GLU A 149 27.03 20.13 -4.48
C GLU A 149 26.17 20.98 -5.44
N GLY A 150 24.85 20.80 -5.47
CA GLY A 150 23.91 21.69 -6.15
C GLY A 150 23.51 21.26 -7.58
N THR A 151 24.00 20.13 -8.09
CA THR A 151 23.44 19.56 -9.33
C THR A 151 22.00 19.13 -9.07
N GLY A 152 21.06 19.55 -9.92
CA GLY A 152 19.64 19.21 -9.77
C GLY A 152 18.79 20.20 -8.97
N ALA A 153 19.37 21.29 -8.47
CA ALA A 153 18.63 22.39 -7.83
C ALA A 153 17.99 23.35 -8.86
N PHE A 154 17.42 22.77 -9.93
CA PHE A 154 16.69 23.50 -10.96
C PHE A 154 15.50 22.67 -11.41
N TYR A 155 14.59 23.29 -12.15
CA TYR A 155 13.43 22.61 -12.69
C TYR A 155 13.77 21.86 -13.98
N ARG A 156 13.39 20.57 -14.05
CA ARG A 156 13.41 19.78 -15.28
C ARG A 156 12.35 18.68 -15.25
N ASP A 157 11.52 18.62 -16.28
CA ASP A 157 10.63 17.48 -16.56
C ASP A 157 11.40 16.31 -17.19
N GLY A 158 10.82 15.11 -17.14
CA GLY A 158 11.45 13.92 -17.69
C GLY A 158 10.94 12.64 -17.04
N THR A 159 11.75 11.58 -17.10
CA THR A 159 11.48 10.38 -16.31
C THR A 159 11.71 10.60 -14.82
N LEU A 160 11.33 9.65 -13.97
CA LEU A 160 11.56 9.75 -12.51
C LEU A 160 13.05 9.96 -12.19
N ALA A 161 13.95 9.35 -12.97
CA ALA A 161 15.40 9.39 -12.81
C ALA A 161 16.08 10.60 -13.48
N GLU A 162 15.37 11.38 -14.30
CA GLU A 162 15.93 12.56 -14.99
C GLU A 162 15.34 13.87 -14.50
N ALA A 163 14.16 13.80 -13.89
CA ALA A 163 13.46 14.96 -13.40
C ALA A 163 14.25 15.63 -12.27
N HIS A 164 14.22 16.96 -12.24
CA HIS A 164 14.81 17.75 -11.17
C HIS A 164 13.72 18.55 -10.46
N PHE A 165 13.92 18.79 -9.17
CA PHE A 165 12.99 19.52 -8.31
C PHE A 165 13.74 20.62 -7.58
N HIS A 166 13.08 21.76 -7.38
CA HIS A 166 13.63 22.88 -6.63
C HIS A 166 12.61 23.34 -5.59
N LYS A 167 13.01 23.31 -4.31
CA LYS A 167 12.26 23.82 -3.15
C LYS A 167 10.76 23.53 -3.18
N ILE A 168 10.41 22.24 -3.05
CA ILE A 168 9.03 21.80 -2.85
C ILE A 168 8.53 22.28 -1.48
N MET A 169 7.35 22.91 -1.42
CA MET A 169 6.71 23.32 -0.17
C MET A 169 5.44 22.53 0.16
N GLY A 170 4.78 21.94 -0.84
CA GLY A 170 3.58 21.12 -0.69
C GLY A 170 3.69 19.83 -1.47
N ILE A 171 3.07 18.76 -0.95
CA ILE A 171 2.96 17.47 -1.61
C ILE A 171 1.58 16.89 -1.37
N MET A 172 1.03 16.18 -2.36
CA MET A 172 -0.24 15.48 -2.26
C MET A 172 -0.13 14.08 -2.87
N ALA A 173 -0.63 13.07 -2.18
CA ALA A 173 -0.75 11.72 -2.70
C ALA A 173 -2.09 11.54 -3.40
N LEU A 174 -2.04 11.22 -4.69
CA LEU A 174 -3.24 11.11 -5.55
C LEU A 174 -3.82 9.69 -5.58
N GLY A 175 -3.09 8.69 -5.03
CA GLY A 175 -3.36 7.27 -5.23
C GLY A 175 -2.68 6.74 -6.50
N ASN A 176 -2.78 5.43 -6.76
CA ASN A 176 -2.20 4.78 -7.95
C ASN A 176 -0.71 5.11 -8.20
N ASP A 177 0.07 5.26 -7.13
CA ASP A 177 1.48 5.70 -7.15
C ASP A 177 1.70 6.99 -7.96
N GLN A 178 0.73 7.90 -7.88
CA GLN A 178 0.78 9.26 -8.43
C GLN A 178 0.83 10.29 -7.30
N LEU A 179 1.59 11.35 -7.53
CA LEU A 179 1.82 12.43 -6.58
C LEU A 179 1.71 13.77 -7.30
N MET A 180 1.42 14.81 -6.53
CA MET A 180 1.51 16.20 -6.99
C MET A 180 2.39 16.98 -6.02
N THR A 181 3.30 17.81 -6.53
CA THR A 181 4.13 18.70 -5.71
C THR A 181 3.88 20.16 -6.08
N PHE A 182 4.04 21.03 -5.07
CA PHE A 182 3.78 22.45 -5.14
C PHE A 182 5.03 23.17 -4.66
N GLY A 183 5.67 23.93 -5.55
CA GLY A 183 6.96 24.55 -5.28
C GLY A 183 6.89 25.96 -4.69
N SER A 184 8.06 26.45 -4.25
CA SER A 184 8.18 27.67 -3.45
C SER A 184 7.95 28.98 -4.23
N TRP A 185 8.02 30.12 -3.51
CA TRP A 185 7.85 31.47 -4.08
C TRP A 185 8.93 31.87 -5.09
N GLU A 186 10.06 31.16 -5.12
CA GLU A 186 11.14 31.45 -6.07
C GLU A 186 10.69 31.17 -7.50
N SER A 187 11.04 32.03 -8.45
CA SER A 187 10.72 31.84 -9.87
C SER A 187 11.24 30.51 -10.44
N ALA A 188 12.34 30.00 -9.89
CA ALA A 188 12.88 28.69 -10.23
C ALA A 188 12.10 27.51 -9.61
N ALA A 189 11.27 27.76 -8.60
CA ALA A 189 10.54 26.76 -7.82
C ALA A 189 9.03 26.76 -8.03
N ASN A 190 8.42 27.89 -8.43
CA ASN A 190 6.98 28.14 -8.50
C ASN A 190 6.23 27.32 -9.58
N LYS A 191 6.30 25.99 -9.44
CA LYS A 191 5.77 24.99 -10.37
C LYS A 191 4.90 24.02 -9.59
N VAL A 192 3.78 23.62 -10.19
CA VAL A 192 3.03 22.45 -9.78
C VAL A 192 3.42 21.30 -10.69
N ARG A 193 3.88 20.20 -10.08
CA ARG A 193 4.40 19.04 -10.81
C ARG A 193 3.51 17.84 -10.55
N PHE A 194 3.21 17.10 -11.60
CA PHE A 194 2.59 15.79 -11.53
C PHE A 194 3.66 14.71 -11.70
N ILE A 195 3.67 13.74 -10.79
CA ILE A 195 4.61 12.62 -10.76
C ILE A 195 3.78 11.34 -10.89
N SER A 196 4.07 10.52 -11.89
CA SER A 196 3.48 9.20 -12.05
C SER A 196 4.57 8.14 -12.06
N VAL A 197 4.57 7.29 -11.03
CA VAL A 197 5.48 6.14 -10.97
C VAL A 197 5.15 5.10 -12.05
N PRO A 198 3.88 4.72 -12.29
CA PRO A 198 3.54 3.74 -13.32
C PRO A 198 3.94 4.17 -14.74
N GLU A 199 3.87 5.47 -15.02
CA GLU A 199 4.23 6.03 -16.33
C GLU A 199 5.71 6.43 -16.43
N ASN A 200 6.48 6.24 -15.35
CA ASN A 200 7.85 6.71 -15.21
C ASN A 200 8.01 8.17 -15.69
N ARG A 201 7.17 9.07 -15.21
CA ARG A 201 7.05 10.42 -15.78
C ARG A 201 6.82 11.49 -14.74
N VAL A 202 7.50 12.63 -14.93
CA VAL A 202 7.30 13.88 -14.20
C VAL A 202 7.04 14.99 -15.20
N ILE A 203 5.91 15.68 -15.04
CA ILE A 203 5.53 16.83 -15.87
C ILE A 203 5.15 18.04 -15.02
N THR A 204 5.30 19.22 -15.60
CA THR A 204 4.72 20.46 -15.05
C THR A 204 3.30 20.63 -15.53
N ILE A 205 2.37 20.76 -14.58
CA ILE A 205 0.95 21.01 -14.88
C ILE A 205 0.56 22.47 -14.67
N GLN A 206 1.35 23.24 -13.92
CA GLN A 206 1.18 24.68 -13.79
C GLN A 206 2.52 25.36 -13.50
N ASP A 207 2.75 26.50 -14.15
CA ASP A 207 3.95 27.33 -14.01
C ASP A 207 3.56 28.73 -13.50
N GLY A 208 4.47 29.38 -12.79
CA GLY A 208 4.36 30.78 -12.39
C GLY A 208 3.57 31.01 -11.11
N VAL A 209 3.21 29.93 -10.40
CA VAL A 209 2.36 29.98 -9.22
C VAL A 209 3.04 29.28 -8.04
N TYR A 210 3.02 29.91 -6.87
CA TYR A 210 3.46 29.30 -5.63
C TYR A 210 2.24 29.10 -4.73
N LEU A 211 2.05 27.86 -4.32
CA LEU A 211 0.84 27.40 -3.66
C LEU A 211 1.23 26.70 -2.37
N GLY A 212 0.43 26.90 -1.33
CA GLY A 212 0.64 26.28 -0.03
C GLY A 212 0.40 24.76 -0.03
N LYS A 213 0.26 24.18 1.17
CA LYS A 213 -0.14 22.78 1.32
C LYS A 213 -1.53 22.56 0.69
N PRO A 214 -1.68 21.68 -0.29
CA PRO A 214 -2.96 21.40 -0.91
C PRO A 214 -3.91 20.61 0.03
N ALA A 215 -5.19 20.56 -0.34
CA ALA A 215 -6.21 19.64 0.15
C ALA A 215 -6.65 18.69 -0.98
N ILE A 216 -7.20 17.54 -0.64
CA ILE A 216 -7.76 16.58 -1.61
C ILE A 216 -9.08 16.05 -1.06
N ASN A 217 -10.05 15.78 -1.93
CA ASN A 217 -11.29 15.13 -1.55
C ASN A 217 -11.08 13.62 -1.23
N GLU A 218 -12.04 13.01 -0.55
CA GLU A 218 -11.88 11.63 -0.03
C GLU A 218 -11.69 10.60 -1.14
N ASP A 219 -12.37 10.81 -2.28
CA ASP A 219 -12.28 9.96 -3.47
C ASP A 219 -10.98 10.17 -4.26
N LYS A 220 -10.16 11.16 -3.87
CA LYS A 220 -8.91 11.55 -4.54
C LYS A 220 -9.08 11.95 -5.99
N THR A 221 -10.20 12.54 -6.35
CA THR A 221 -10.52 12.98 -7.72
C THR A 221 -10.25 14.46 -7.95
N ILE A 222 -10.20 15.28 -6.90
CA ILE A 222 -9.98 16.73 -6.99
C ILE A 222 -9.01 17.18 -5.90
N VAL A 223 -7.96 17.89 -6.30
CA VAL A 223 -7.02 18.58 -5.41
C VAL A 223 -7.33 20.06 -5.42
N TYR A 224 -7.30 20.70 -4.25
CA TYR A 224 -7.47 22.14 -4.09
C TYR A 224 -6.20 22.76 -3.53
N ALA A 225 -5.79 23.90 -4.08
CA ALA A 225 -4.66 24.67 -3.58
C ALA A 225 -4.96 26.16 -3.68
N THR A 226 -4.33 26.97 -2.82
CA THR A 226 -4.46 28.43 -2.88
C THR A 226 -3.09 29.10 -2.90
N THR A 227 -3.02 30.26 -3.56
CA THR A 227 -1.81 31.08 -3.50
C THR A 227 -1.56 31.53 -2.08
N LEU A 228 -0.30 31.41 -1.67
CA LEU A 228 0.05 31.69 -0.28
C LEU A 228 -0.15 33.17 0.05
N ASN A 229 0.12 34.09 -0.88
CA ASN A 229 -0.15 35.53 -0.71
C ASN A 229 -1.41 35.96 -1.51
N PRO A 230 -1.92 37.19 -1.28
CA PRO A 230 -3.03 37.74 -2.03
C PRO A 230 -2.75 37.71 -3.54
N THR A 231 -3.76 37.47 -4.37
CA THR A 231 -5.21 37.48 -4.08
C THR A 231 -5.78 36.16 -3.53
N HIS A 232 -4.95 35.24 -3.03
CA HIS A 232 -5.38 33.91 -2.53
C HIS A 232 -6.26 33.18 -3.54
N THR A 233 -5.82 33.17 -4.79
CA THR A 233 -6.51 32.47 -5.87
C THR A 233 -6.62 30.99 -5.52
N VAL A 234 -7.85 30.48 -5.52
CA VAL A 234 -8.14 29.07 -5.27
C VAL A 234 -8.18 28.34 -6.61
N TYR A 235 -7.36 27.31 -6.72
CA TYR A 235 -7.30 26.40 -7.85
C TYR A 235 -7.86 25.04 -7.47
N GLU A 236 -8.55 24.39 -8.41
CA GLU A 236 -8.83 22.96 -8.40
C GLU A 236 -8.01 22.27 -9.50
N TYR A 237 -7.62 21.02 -9.25
CA TYR A 237 -6.97 20.13 -10.21
C TYR A 237 -7.77 18.84 -10.24
N ARG A 238 -8.33 18.47 -11.38
CA ARG A 238 -9.26 17.33 -11.48
C ARG A 238 -8.66 16.15 -12.22
N ARG A 239 -8.87 14.95 -11.68
CA ARG A 239 -8.38 13.69 -12.26
C ARG A 239 -8.94 13.42 -13.66
N ASP A 240 -10.22 13.72 -13.86
CA ASP A 240 -10.95 13.47 -15.11
C ASP A 240 -10.43 14.29 -16.29
N ASN A 241 -9.77 15.43 -16.02
CA ASN A 241 -9.11 16.25 -17.03
C ASN A 241 -7.58 16.29 -16.84
N GLY A 242 -6.98 15.15 -16.49
CA GLY A 242 -5.53 15.00 -16.45
C GLY A 242 -4.82 15.95 -15.48
N TRP A 243 -5.50 16.35 -14.41
CA TRP A 243 -5.01 17.25 -13.37
C TRP A 243 -4.70 18.68 -13.83
N MET A 244 -5.30 19.13 -14.93
CA MET A 244 -5.16 20.52 -15.35
C MET A 244 -5.76 21.50 -14.31
N PRO A 245 -5.11 22.66 -14.07
CA PRO A 245 -5.58 23.65 -13.11
C PRO A 245 -6.80 24.42 -13.62
N TYR A 246 -7.76 24.65 -12.72
CA TYR A 246 -8.87 25.59 -12.92
C TYR A 246 -8.94 26.56 -11.75
N ARG A 247 -9.10 27.85 -12.05
CA ARG A 247 -9.39 28.86 -11.01
C ARG A 247 -10.88 28.80 -10.68
N ILE A 248 -11.19 28.61 -9.39
CA ILE A 248 -12.58 28.54 -8.91
C ILE A 248 -12.99 29.75 -8.07
N GLY A 249 -12.04 30.61 -7.71
CA GLY A 249 -12.32 31.87 -7.02
C GLY A 249 -11.11 32.41 -6.28
N GLU A 250 -11.38 33.27 -5.31
CA GLU A 250 -10.38 33.94 -4.48
C GLU A 250 -10.88 34.02 -3.04
N ILE A 251 -9.98 33.81 -2.08
CA ILE A 251 -10.26 34.09 -0.68
C ILE A 251 -9.95 35.56 -0.44
N GLU A 252 -10.94 36.32 0.04
CA GLU A 252 -10.75 37.75 0.29
C GLU A 252 -9.58 38.00 1.25
N ALA A 253 -8.64 38.83 0.80
CA ALA A 253 -7.54 39.30 1.62
C ALA A 253 -8.08 40.10 2.81
N ARG A 254 -7.47 39.93 3.98
CA ARG A 254 -7.93 40.56 5.23
C ARG A 254 -7.12 41.80 5.62
N GLY A 255 -6.03 42.11 4.89
CA GLY A 255 -5.14 43.27 5.10
C GLY A 255 -4.38 43.22 6.45
N SER A 256 -3.41 44.07 6.81
CA SER A 256 -2.22 44.60 6.11
C SER A 256 -0.96 43.83 6.55
N GLY A 257 0.09 43.78 5.74
CA GLY A 257 1.28 42.95 6.01
C GLY A 257 1.14 41.54 5.42
N TYR A 258 2.07 40.61 5.69
CA TYR A 258 2.14 39.24 5.16
C TYR A 258 0.84 38.41 5.36
N ASP A 259 -0.19 38.70 4.58
CA ASP A 259 -1.49 38.01 4.51
C ASP A 259 -1.26 36.64 3.86
N HIS A 260 -1.08 35.61 4.67
CA HIS A 260 -0.63 34.30 4.22
C HIS A 260 -1.62 33.20 4.55
N ILE A 261 -1.93 32.38 3.55
CA ILE A 261 -2.61 31.10 3.72
C ILE A 261 -1.63 29.98 3.36
N GLN A 262 -1.06 29.33 4.37
CA GLN A 262 -0.02 28.31 4.15
C GLN A 262 -0.56 26.99 3.62
N GLY A 263 -1.86 26.74 3.74
CA GLY A 263 -2.44 25.50 3.27
C GLY A 263 -3.92 25.40 3.49
N LEU A 264 -4.50 24.42 2.78
CA LEU A 264 -5.89 24.05 2.85
C LEU A 264 -6.01 22.66 3.48
N VAL A 265 -7.13 22.42 4.15
CA VAL A 265 -7.58 21.09 4.56
C VAL A 265 -9.04 20.92 4.22
N MET A 266 -9.44 19.68 3.99
CA MET A 266 -10.82 19.29 3.68
C MET A 266 -11.19 18.18 4.67
N MET A 267 -12.44 18.21 5.14
CA MET A 267 -12.96 17.17 6.03
C MET A 267 -13.30 15.91 5.24
N ASP A 268 -13.33 14.76 5.92
CA ASP A 268 -13.88 13.53 5.35
C ASP A 268 -15.40 13.64 5.17
N LYS A 269 -15.99 12.71 4.41
CA LYS A 269 -17.43 12.64 4.15
C LYS A 269 -18.27 12.31 5.39
N ALA A 270 -17.66 11.82 6.47
CA ALA A 270 -18.38 11.60 7.72
C ALA A 270 -18.70 12.93 8.43
N HIS A 271 -17.85 13.95 8.27
CA HIS A 271 -18.01 15.27 8.88
C HIS A 271 -18.52 16.34 7.89
N ASP A 272 -18.19 16.22 6.61
CA ASP A 272 -18.71 17.06 5.51
C ASP A 272 -19.11 16.16 4.33
N PRO A 273 -20.34 15.64 4.30
CA PRO A 273 -20.78 14.66 3.29
C PRO A 273 -20.66 15.15 1.84
N ASN A 274 -20.77 16.46 1.61
CA ASN A 274 -20.63 17.07 0.29
C ASN A 274 -19.20 17.51 -0.01
N GLN A 275 -18.33 17.55 1.00
CA GLN A 275 -16.98 18.10 0.95
C GLN A 275 -16.95 19.51 0.32
N GLU A 276 -17.94 20.35 0.68
CA GLU A 276 -18.19 21.67 0.08
C GLU A 276 -17.37 22.80 0.74
N TRP A 277 -16.54 22.47 1.73
CA TRP A 277 -15.72 23.45 2.46
C TRP A 277 -14.22 23.13 2.43
N LEU A 278 -13.44 24.14 2.07
CA LEU A 278 -12.00 24.20 2.28
C LEU A 278 -11.71 25.00 3.54
N TYR A 279 -11.01 24.40 4.51
CA TYR A 279 -10.64 25.04 5.77
C TYR A 279 -9.18 25.47 5.76
N PHE A 280 -8.89 26.58 6.43
CA PHE A 280 -7.55 27.12 6.53
C PHE A 280 -7.37 27.99 7.78
N CYS A 281 -6.12 28.10 8.22
CA CYS A 281 -5.72 29.09 9.21
C CYS A 281 -5.07 30.26 8.49
N HIS A 282 -5.62 31.45 8.67
CA HIS A 282 -4.96 32.68 8.27
C HIS A 282 -3.83 33.00 9.25
N LYS A 283 -2.79 33.72 8.79
CA LYS A 283 -1.61 34.04 9.60
C LYS A 283 -1.91 34.77 10.92
N ASP A 284 -3.02 35.52 10.97
CA ASP A 284 -3.48 36.20 12.20
C ASP A 284 -4.05 35.24 13.26
N GLY A 285 -4.01 33.93 13.02
CA GLY A 285 -4.48 32.90 13.94
C GLY A 285 -5.97 32.57 13.80
N LYS A 286 -6.70 33.20 12.86
CA LYS A 286 -8.11 32.87 12.63
C LYS A 286 -8.25 31.60 11.79
N PHE A 287 -9.10 30.70 12.27
CA PHE A 287 -9.56 29.54 11.52
C PHE A 287 -10.80 29.91 10.70
N LEU A 288 -10.75 29.64 9.40
CA LEU A 288 -11.72 30.09 8.41
C LEU A 288 -12.01 28.98 7.41
N ARG A 289 -13.01 29.22 6.55
CA ARG A 289 -13.42 28.31 5.48
C ARG A 289 -13.81 29.05 4.22
N TYR A 290 -13.68 28.38 3.09
CA TYR A 290 -14.07 28.80 1.74
C TYR A 290 -15.02 27.75 1.16
N ASN A 291 -16.14 28.18 0.60
CA ASN A 291 -17.12 27.29 -0.04
C ASN A 291 -16.71 27.06 -1.51
N ILE A 292 -16.72 25.80 -1.94
CA ILE A 292 -16.38 25.39 -3.31
C ILE A 292 -17.61 25.10 -4.16
#